data_AF-A0A7K4D7S7-F1
#
_entry.id   AF-A0A7K4D7S7-F1
#
_cell.length_a   1.000
_cell.length_b   1.000
_cell.length_c   1.000
_cell.angle_alpha   90.00
_cell.angle_beta   90.00
_cell.angle_gamma   90.00
#
_symmetry.space_group_name_H-M   'P 1'
#
loop_
_entity.id
_entity.type
_entity.pdbx_description
1 polymer ?
#
loop_
_entity_poly.entity_id
_entity_poly.type
_entity_poly.pdbx_seq_one_letter_code
_entity_poly.pdbx_strand_id
1 'polypeptide(L)' 'PNISLYVLNKDRSKGFQIKGKATLMDSGPIYENVSKALKEKIPQLPKANYAVLIDVKEIFPYKR' A
#
# COMPACT_ATOMS: atom_id res chain seq x y z
N PRO A 1 9.28 5.26 9.12
CA PRO A 1 8.29 5.31 10.23
C PRO A 1 7.66 3.93 10.46
N ASN A 2 7.34 3.53 11.70
CA ASN A 2 6.61 2.27 11.92
C ASN A 2 5.13 2.46 11.55
N ILE A 3 4.55 1.52 10.80
CA ILE A 3 3.16 1.58 10.35
C ILE A 3 2.41 0.28 10.64
N SER A 4 1.08 0.38 10.67
CA SER A 4 0.15 -0.74 10.67
C SER A 4 -0.93 -0.49 9.63
N LEU A 5 -1.06 -1.38 8.66
CA LEU A 5 -2.08 -1.33 7.62
C LEU A 5 -3.07 -2.47 7.84
N TYR A 6 -4.36 -2.14 7.98
CA TYR A 6 -5.42 -3.13 8.09
C TYR A 6 -6.18 -3.24 6.77
N VAL A 7 -6.29 -4.46 6.25
CA VAL A 7 -7.08 -4.75 5.06
C VAL A 7 -8.30 -5.54 5.50
N LEU A 8 -9.49 -5.01 5.19
CA LEU A 8 -10.76 -5.61 5.55
C LEU A 8 -11.57 -5.95 4.29
N ASN A 9 -11.92 -7.23 4.14
CA ASN A 9 -12.99 -7.66 3.26
C ASN A 9 -14.27 -7.81 4.09
N LYS A 10 -15.17 -6.84 3.98
CA LYS A 10 -16.42 -6.79 4.75
C LYS A 10 -17.36 -7.94 4.39
N ASP A 11 -17.50 -8.25 3.10
CA ASP A 11 -18.41 -9.29 2.61
C ASP A 11 -18.09 -10.68 3.16
N ARG A 12 -16.80 -10.95 3.40
CA ARG A 12 -16.32 -12.24 3.91
C ARG A 12 -15.98 -12.22 5.40
N SER A 13 -16.11 -11.08 6.07
CA SER A 13 -15.63 -10.86 7.44
C SER A 13 -14.21 -11.40 7.66
N LYS A 14 -13.33 -11.15 6.69
CA LYS A 14 -11.92 -11.56 6.72
C LYS A 14 -11.04 -10.34 6.55
N GLY A 15 -9.86 -10.38 7.17
CA GLY A 15 -8.87 -9.33 7.01
C GLY A 15 -7.47 -9.80 7.35
N PHE A 16 -6.54 -8.87 7.32
CA PHE A 16 -5.21 -9.05 7.88
C PHE A 16 -4.60 -7.69 8.19
N GLN A 17 -3.65 -7.69 9.12
CA GLN A 17 -2.85 -6.51 9.44
C GLN A 17 -1.42 -6.73 8.96
N ILE A 18 -0.87 -5.76 8.25
CA ILE A 18 0.55 -5.67 7.92
C ILE A 18 1.20 -4.68 8.89
N LYS A 19 2.28 -5.08 9.55
CA LYS A 19 3.17 -4.18 10.30
C LYS A 19 4.52 -4.07 9.61
N GLY A 20 5.07 -2.87 9.57
CA GLY A 20 6.33 -2.64 8.87
C GLY A 20 6.90 -1.25 9.08
N LYS A 21 7.97 -0.96 8.34
CA LYS A 21 8.53 0.39 8.23
C LYS A 21 8.13 0.98 6.88
N ALA A 22 7.54 2.17 6.90
CA ALA A 22 7.25 2.92 5.69
C ALA A 22 8.40 3.87 5.32
N THR A 23 8.65 3.98 4.03
CA THR A 23 9.50 4.97 3.38
C THR A 23 8.65 5.70 2.34
N LEU A 24 8.66 7.03 2.40
CA LEU A 24 7.95 7.87 1.44
C LEU A 24 8.90 8.18 0.28
N MET A 25 8.41 8.03 -0.94
CA MET A 25 9.18 8.28 -2.16
C MET A 25 8.40 9.24 -3.06
N ASP A 26 9.05 10.28 -3.54
CA ASP A 26 8.51 11.26 -4.49
C ASP A 26 9.13 11.15 -5.90
N SER A 27 10.14 10.28 -6.03
CA SER A 27 10.96 10.13 -7.23
C SER A 27 11.62 8.75 -7.28
N GLY A 28 12.21 8.42 -8.44
CA GLY A 28 12.89 7.16 -8.67
C GLY A 28 11.99 6.02 -9.19
N PRO A 29 12.58 4.86 -9.49
CA PRO A 29 11.94 3.82 -10.30
C PRO A 29 10.69 3.22 -9.65
N ILE A 30 10.66 3.11 -8.33
CA ILE A 30 9.48 2.60 -7.61
C ILE A 30 8.31 3.58 -7.74
N TYR A 31 8.54 4.87 -7.53
CA TYR A 31 7.52 5.91 -7.67
C TYR A 31 6.98 5.99 -9.11
N GLU A 32 7.87 5.95 -10.11
CA GLU A 32 7.49 6.02 -11.52
C GLU A 32 6.63 4.83 -11.94
N ASN A 33 7.02 3.62 -11.55
CA ASN A 33 6.28 2.40 -11.85
C ASN A 33 4.89 2.40 -11.20
N VAL A 34 4.79 2.81 -9.93
CA VAL A 34 3.51 2.90 -9.22
C VAL A 34 2.61 3.97 -9.84
N SER A 35 3.16 5.15 -10.16
CA SER A 35 2.41 6.25 -10.77
C SER A 35 1.86 5.87 -12.14
N LYS A 36 2.66 5.16 -12.95
CA LYS A 36 2.23 4.65 -14.26
C LYS A 36 1.10 3.62 -14.10
N ALA A 37 1.29 2.62 -13.24
CA ALA A 37 0.29 1.58 -13.02
C ALA A 37 -1.03 2.15 -12.46
N LEU A 38 -0.96 3.17 -11.60
CA LEU A 38 -2.15 3.84 -11.07
C LEU A 38 -2.92 4.57 -12.17
N LYS A 39 -2.21 5.29 -13.06
CA LYS A 39 -2.81 6.02 -14.17
C LYS A 39 -3.41 5.08 -15.22
N GLU A 40 -2.80 3.93 -15.48
CA GLU A 40 -3.36 2.91 -16.38
C GLU A 40 -4.64 2.29 -15.82
N LYS A 41 -4.69 2.01 -14.51
CA LYS A 41 -5.88 1.44 -13.87
C LYS A 41 -7.02 2.45 -13.68
N ILE A 42 -6.68 3.71 -13.38
CA ILE A 42 -7.65 4.76 -13.08
C ILE A 42 -7.18 6.07 -13.74
N PRO A 43 -7.43 6.25 -15.05
CA PRO A 43 -6.91 7.38 -15.83
C PRO A 43 -7.34 8.76 -15.35
N GLN A 44 -8.48 8.84 -14.67
CA GLN A 44 -9.04 10.07 -14.13
C GLN A 44 -8.36 10.57 -12.85
N LEU A 45 -7.48 9.77 -12.22
CA LEU A 45 -6.78 10.21 -11.04
C LEU A 45 -5.69 11.25 -11.38
N PRO A 46 -5.51 12.25 -10.52
CA PRO A 46 -4.35 13.13 -10.62
C PRO A 46 -3.07 12.31 -10.44
N LYS A 47 -1.94 12.88 -10.88
CA LYS A 47 -0.63 12.28 -10.66
C LYS A 47 -0.44 12.02 -9.16
N ALA A 48 0.08 10.85 -8.80
CA ALA A 48 0.40 10.54 -7.42
C ALA A 48 1.47 11.52 -6.90
N ASN A 49 1.26 12.09 -5.72
CA ASN A 49 2.26 12.95 -5.08
C ASN A 49 3.45 12.13 -4.54
N TYR A 50 3.15 10.92 -4.04
CA TYR A 50 4.14 10.04 -3.42
C TYR A 50 3.79 8.57 -3.66
N ALA A 51 4.80 7.70 -3.56
CA ALA A 51 4.66 6.27 -3.36
C ALA A 51 5.13 5.92 -1.95
N VAL A 52 4.40 5.03 -1.27
CA VAL A 52 4.76 4.53 0.05
C VAL A 52 5.30 3.11 -0.10
N LEU A 53 6.60 2.94 0.14
CA LEU A 53 7.23 1.62 0.21
C LEU A 53 7.15 1.10 1.66
N ILE A 54 6.66 -0.11 1.85
CA ILE A 54 6.53 -0.72 3.18
C ILE A 54 7.45 -1.93 3.26
N ASP A 55 8.48 -1.83 4.08
CA ASP A 55 9.29 -2.98 4.51
C ASP A 55 8.50 -3.76 5.55
N VAL A 56 7.88 -4.86 5.10
CA VAL A 56 7.03 -5.71 5.93
C VAL A 56 7.87 -6.43 6.97
N LYS A 57 7.48 -6.32 8.23
CA LYS A 57 8.08 -7.06 9.34
C LYS A 57 7.22 -8.24 9.76
N GLU A 58 5.91 -8.02 9.88
CA GLU A 58 4.98 -9.02 10.37
C GLU A 58 3.64 -8.90 9.66
N ILE A 59 2.99 -10.04 9.42
CA ILE A 59 1.63 -10.12 8.91
C ILE A 59 0.80 -10.89 9.92
N PHE A 60 -0.24 -10.24 10.45
CA PHE A 60 -1.21 -10.85 11.35
C PHE A 60 -2.45 -11.22 10.53
N PRO A 61 -2.64 -12.50 10.18
CA PRO A 61 -3.85 -12.93 9.52
C PRO A 61 -5.04 -12.81 10.49
N TYR A 62 -6.23 -12.52 9.96
CA TYR A 62 -7.46 -12.68 10.73
C TYR A 62 -7.60 -14.15 11.14
N LYS A 63 -7.49 -14.42 12.44
CA LYS A 63 -7.80 -15.72 13.04
C LYS A 63 -9.30 -15.74 13.40
N ARG A 64 -10.00 -16.78 12.94
CA ARG A 64 -11.33 -17.13 13.44
C ARG A 64 -11.20 -17.77 14.82
#